data_AF-A0A8E6B9T0-F1
#
_entry.id   AF-A0A8E6B9T0-F1
#
_cell.length_a   1.000
_cell.length_b   1.000
_cell.length_c   1.000
_cell.angle_alpha   90.00
_cell.angle_beta   90.00
_cell.angle_gamma   90.00
#
_symmetry.space_group_name_H-M   'P 1'
#
loop_
_entity.id
_entity.type
_entity.pdbx_description
1 polymer ?
#
loop_
_entity_poly.entity_id
_entity_poly.type
_entity_poly.pdbx_seq_one_letter_code
_entity_poly.pdbx_strand_id
1 'polypeptide(L)'
;MAKGLRISVVWLFLATVAGCSAPAMSLQSYSKQGIDPRRVMDPAAQSEAEQLCNWVEFYSMCEQLKATRKPEVMPPKKSVLVLSGGGTYGAYTAGVLVGWSEAGNRPNFDVVTGVSTGALIAAMVFLGPEMDGELKRLYTTVSNNDIYIQKLLPRGILSESLADNTPLEKMIMQVVTPDYLTKVAAEHRKGRRLYVGTTEMDSRQPIIWDMGAIACQGTAESRVLFSKLLLASAAIPGFFPPVRIPVEIDGRRSEELHVDGGVTQAVFARPPWMPANLRNGSHQLFGSDLYIITAGKLYADPQSIKLRALNIAATSVSTLIYSQTRDQLFKLYAVSVLTGMNYRLTSIPEEFPVPEDATTFDPITMSKMFDEGVRQIRIGQAWRDSPPGFEKGEEISVRAGVKLSTDQFNPQSVMQPAAKSAVIPKTENGIPIGPMKGN
;
A
#
# COMPACT_ATOMS: atom_id res chain seq x y z
N MET A 1 -60.84 -37.31 29.93
CA MET A 1 -59.95 -38.04 28.99
C MET A 1 -59.85 -37.21 27.72
N ALA A 2 -58.73 -36.81 27.15
CA ALA A 2 -57.31 -36.93 27.47
C ALA A 2 -56.54 -35.85 26.65
N LYS A 3 -55.50 -35.25 27.27
CA LYS A 3 -54.23 -34.70 26.70
C LYS A 3 -54.32 -33.57 25.65
N GLY A 4 -53.52 -32.49 25.70
CA GLY A 4 -52.39 -32.09 26.52
C GLY A 4 -51.80 -30.83 25.87
N LEU A 5 -51.65 -29.75 26.66
CA LEU A 5 -51.23 -28.43 26.20
C LEU A 5 -49.70 -28.28 26.32
N ARG A 6 -49.11 -27.72 25.27
CA ARG A 6 -47.70 -27.50 24.93
C ARG A 6 -46.75 -27.18 26.11
N ILE A 7 -45.67 -27.97 26.20
CA ILE A 7 -44.42 -27.65 26.91
C ILE A 7 -43.29 -27.52 25.87
N SER A 8 -42.52 -26.46 26.04
CA SER A 8 -41.29 -26.01 25.40
C SER A 8 -40.29 -27.08 24.98
N VAL A 9 -39.62 -26.92 23.82
CA VAL A 9 -38.18 -27.21 23.65
C VAL A 9 -37.59 -26.29 22.58
N VAL A 10 -36.70 -25.40 23.02
CA VAL A 10 -35.73 -24.65 22.22
C VAL A 10 -34.73 -25.66 21.64
N TRP A 11 -34.61 -25.73 20.31
CA TRP A 11 -33.57 -26.52 19.66
C TRP A 11 -32.23 -25.79 19.74
N LEU A 12 -31.43 -26.18 20.74
CA LEU A 12 -30.01 -25.87 20.84
C LEU A 12 -29.26 -26.83 19.91
N PHE A 13 -28.72 -26.34 18.80
CA PHE A 13 -27.80 -27.10 17.95
C PHE A 13 -26.44 -27.26 18.66
N LEU A 14 -26.35 -28.26 19.54
CA LEU A 14 -25.08 -28.84 20.00
C LEU A 14 -24.73 -29.98 19.05
N ALA A 15 -24.12 -29.64 17.91
CA ALA A 15 -23.48 -30.63 17.06
C ALA A 15 -22.19 -31.10 17.75
N THR A 16 -22.27 -32.27 18.37
CA THR A 16 -21.14 -33.06 18.84
C THR A 16 -20.26 -33.43 17.65
N VAL A 17 -19.15 -32.72 17.47
CA VAL A 17 -18.06 -33.15 16.58
C VAL A 17 -17.34 -34.31 17.27
N ALA A 18 -17.84 -35.53 17.06
CA ALA A 18 -17.09 -36.74 17.32
C ALA A 18 -15.96 -36.81 16.29
N GLY A 19 -14.76 -36.42 16.71
CA GLY A 19 -13.56 -36.46 15.89
C GLY A 19 -13.19 -37.88 15.50
N CYS A 20 -13.21 -38.16 14.20
CA CYS A 20 -12.39 -39.23 13.63
C CYS A 20 -10.93 -38.74 13.62
N SER A 21 -10.18 -39.02 14.69
CA SER A 21 -8.73 -38.86 14.70
C SER A 21 -8.09 -40.02 13.94
N ALA A 22 -8.06 -39.92 12.61
CA ALA A 22 -6.97 -40.55 11.87
C ALA A 22 -5.67 -39.82 12.27
N PRO A 23 -4.54 -40.52 12.50
CA PRO A 23 -3.28 -39.85 12.69
C PRO A 23 -2.93 -39.21 11.34
N ALA A 24 -3.23 -37.92 11.19
CA ALA A 24 -2.70 -37.16 10.10
C ALA A 24 -1.18 -37.25 10.24
N MET A 25 -0.55 -38.00 9.34
CA MET A 25 0.88 -37.87 9.11
C MET A 25 1.09 -36.38 8.84
N SER A 26 1.56 -35.65 9.85
CA SER A 26 1.63 -34.20 9.84
C SER A 26 2.73 -33.83 8.87
N LEU A 27 2.40 -33.80 7.57
CA LEU A 27 3.25 -33.23 6.55
C LEU A 27 3.54 -31.80 6.99
N GLN A 28 4.79 -31.54 7.34
CA GLN A 28 5.21 -30.21 7.76
C GLN A 28 5.14 -29.26 6.56
N SER A 29 4.69 -28.03 6.81
CA SER A 29 4.74 -26.96 5.82
C SER A 29 6.18 -26.77 5.30
N TYR A 30 6.33 -26.51 4.00
CA TYR A 30 7.62 -26.18 3.37
C TYR A 30 8.37 -25.08 4.12
N SER A 31 7.64 -24.06 4.59
CA SER A 31 8.22 -22.95 5.34
C SER A 31 8.85 -23.41 6.66
N LYS A 32 8.33 -24.48 7.31
CA LYS A 32 8.96 -25.05 8.51
C LYS A 32 10.24 -25.82 8.21
N GLN A 33 10.42 -26.27 6.98
CA GLN A 33 11.62 -26.96 6.50
C GLN A 33 12.68 -25.98 5.98
N GLY A 34 12.44 -24.67 6.08
CA GLY A 34 13.31 -23.64 5.51
C GLY A 34 13.21 -23.50 3.98
N ILE A 35 12.24 -24.17 3.36
CA ILE A 35 11.99 -24.05 1.92
C ILE A 35 11.06 -22.85 1.69
N ASP A 36 11.49 -21.92 0.85
CA ASP A 36 10.68 -20.79 0.43
C ASP A 36 9.59 -21.22 -0.56
N PRO A 37 8.30 -21.22 -0.17
CA PRO A 37 7.19 -21.64 -1.04
C PRO A 37 7.04 -20.76 -2.29
N ARG A 38 7.61 -19.55 -2.32
CA ARG A 38 7.61 -18.66 -3.49
C ARG A 38 8.53 -19.17 -4.61
N ARG A 39 9.50 -20.03 -4.27
CA ARG A 39 10.48 -20.61 -5.20
C ARG A 39 10.17 -22.05 -5.60
N VAL A 40 9.02 -22.56 -5.17
CA VAL A 40 8.61 -23.94 -5.45
C VAL A 40 7.73 -23.96 -6.69
N MET A 41 8.23 -24.56 -7.77
CA MET A 41 7.61 -24.56 -9.10
C MET A 41 7.70 -25.93 -9.78
N ASP A 42 6.90 -26.11 -10.84
CA ASP A 42 7.05 -27.20 -11.80
C ASP A 42 7.95 -26.70 -12.94
N PRO A 43 9.17 -27.24 -13.12
CA PRO A 43 10.11 -26.71 -14.11
C PRO A 43 9.58 -26.71 -15.55
N ALA A 44 8.80 -27.73 -15.94
CA ALA A 44 8.29 -27.82 -17.31
C ALA A 44 7.18 -26.77 -17.54
N ALA A 45 6.25 -26.65 -16.59
CA ALA A 45 5.17 -25.68 -16.66
C ALA A 45 5.68 -24.23 -16.55
N GLN A 46 6.71 -24.01 -15.73
CA GLN A 46 7.38 -22.72 -15.62
C GLN A 46 8.00 -22.31 -16.97
N SER A 47 8.75 -23.23 -17.60
CA SER A 47 9.36 -22.98 -18.90
C SER A 47 8.33 -22.66 -19.99
N GLU A 48 7.17 -23.34 -19.98
CA GLU A 48 6.08 -23.04 -20.92
C GLU A 48 5.51 -21.64 -20.70
N ALA A 49 5.24 -21.27 -19.44
CA ALA A 49 4.68 -19.96 -19.10
C ALA A 49 5.61 -18.80 -19.49
N GLU A 50 6.92 -18.94 -19.26
CA GLU A 50 7.93 -17.93 -19.62
C GLU A 50 8.05 -17.74 -21.15
N GLN A 51 7.86 -18.80 -21.93
CA GLN A 51 7.85 -18.71 -23.40
C GLN A 51 6.61 -17.99 -23.94
N LEU A 52 5.47 -18.15 -23.27
CA LEU A 52 4.19 -17.56 -23.71
C LEU A 52 3.98 -16.13 -23.18
N CYS A 53 4.53 -15.81 -22.02
CA CYS A 53 4.36 -14.52 -21.36
C CYS A 53 5.72 -14.01 -20.84
N ASN A 54 6.45 -13.31 -21.71
CA ASN A 54 7.74 -12.74 -21.37
C ASN A 54 7.59 -11.33 -20.77
N TRP A 55 7.63 -11.23 -19.45
CA TRP A 55 7.54 -9.95 -18.74
C TRP A 55 8.72 -9.01 -19.03
N VAL A 56 9.91 -9.55 -19.31
CA VAL A 56 11.08 -8.73 -19.71
C VAL A 56 10.84 -8.05 -21.05
N GLU A 57 10.23 -8.77 -22.00
CA GLU A 57 9.81 -8.20 -23.29
C GLU A 57 8.75 -7.11 -23.09
N PHE A 58 7.73 -7.37 -22.26
CA PHE A 58 6.71 -6.36 -21.93
C PHE A 58 7.33 -5.08 -21.35
N TYR A 59 8.24 -5.20 -20.38
CA TYR A 59 8.95 -4.05 -19.81
C TYR A 59 9.75 -3.28 -20.86
N SER A 60 10.49 -4.01 -21.70
CA SER A 60 11.27 -3.42 -22.79
C SER A 60 10.39 -2.64 -23.77
N MET A 61 9.21 -3.18 -24.08
CA MET A 61 8.22 -2.54 -24.94
C MET A 61 7.63 -1.27 -24.30
N CYS A 62 7.39 -1.29 -22.99
CA CYS A 62 6.96 -0.10 -22.23
C CYS A 62 8.02 1.02 -22.25
N GLU A 63 9.30 0.69 -22.05
CA GLU A 63 10.37 1.68 -22.07
C GLU A 63 10.60 2.24 -23.48
N GLN A 64 10.50 1.41 -24.53
CA GLN A 64 10.49 1.88 -25.92
C GLN A 64 9.31 2.83 -26.20
N LEU A 65 8.11 2.50 -25.70
CA LEU A 65 6.93 3.35 -25.83
C LEU A 65 7.14 4.71 -25.15
N LYS A 66 7.72 4.75 -23.96
CA LYS A 66 8.09 6.02 -23.29
C LYS A 66 9.09 6.82 -24.13
N ALA A 67 10.13 6.18 -24.64
CA ALA A 67 11.17 6.84 -25.43
C ALA A 67 10.60 7.46 -26.72
N THR A 68 9.76 6.73 -27.45
CA THR A 68 9.11 7.20 -28.70
C THR A 68 8.11 8.32 -28.48
N ARG A 69 7.57 8.47 -27.26
CA ARG A 69 6.62 9.53 -26.88
C ARG A 69 7.29 10.77 -26.29
N LYS A 70 8.62 10.84 -26.31
CA LYS A 70 9.35 12.01 -25.82
C LYS A 70 8.99 13.26 -26.62
N PRO A 71 8.51 14.33 -25.99
CA PRO A 71 8.20 15.58 -26.68
C PRO A 71 9.48 16.30 -27.11
N GLU A 72 9.41 17.10 -28.17
CA GLU A 72 10.53 17.95 -28.63
C GLU A 72 10.93 18.98 -27.56
N VAL A 73 9.92 19.56 -26.90
CA VAL A 73 10.09 20.49 -25.78
C VAL A 73 9.67 19.79 -24.49
N MET A 74 10.61 19.68 -23.56
CA MET A 74 10.35 19.06 -22.26
C MET A 74 9.50 19.98 -21.37
N PRO A 75 8.43 19.46 -20.74
CA PRO A 75 7.64 20.24 -19.79
C PRO A 75 8.44 20.51 -18.50
N PRO A 76 7.99 21.45 -17.66
CA PRO A 76 8.54 21.64 -16.32
C PRO A 76 8.44 20.36 -15.49
N LYS A 77 9.57 19.96 -14.90
CA LYS A 77 9.64 18.75 -14.09
C LYS A 77 8.79 18.88 -12.82
N LYS A 78 8.03 17.82 -12.51
CA LYS A 78 7.25 17.67 -11.27
C LYS A 78 7.76 16.48 -10.46
N SER A 79 7.54 16.54 -9.15
CA SER A 79 7.86 15.44 -8.23
C SER A 79 6.63 15.02 -7.45
N VAL A 80 6.21 13.77 -7.63
CA VAL A 80 5.09 13.15 -6.92
C VAL A 80 5.64 12.11 -5.95
N LEU A 81 5.26 12.19 -4.68
CA LEU A 81 5.58 11.20 -3.65
C LEU A 81 4.32 10.43 -3.25
N VAL A 82 4.42 9.10 -3.27
CA VAL A 82 3.37 8.17 -2.85
C VAL A 82 3.87 7.34 -1.69
N LEU A 83 3.15 7.37 -0.56
CA LEU A 83 3.52 6.66 0.66
C LEU A 83 2.47 5.61 1.01
N SER A 84 2.87 4.35 1.09
CA SER A 84 1.94 3.27 1.40
C SER A 84 1.62 3.14 2.88
N GLY A 85 0.56 2.38 3.17
CA GLY A 85 0.35 1.81 4.50
C GLY A 85 1.33 0.68 4.82
N GLY A 86 1.40 0.31 6.10
CA GLY A 86 2.37 -0.69 6.61
C GLY A 86 2.61 -0.70 8.12
N GLY A 87 1.82 0.03 8.91
CA GLY A 87 1.97 0.06 10.37
C GLY A 87 3.39 0.42 10.83
N THR A 88 3.99 -0.46 11.63
CA THR A 88 5.34 -0.28 12.20
C THR A 88 6.45 -0.24 11.16
N TYR A 89 6.22 -0.85 9.98
CA TYR A 89 7.14 -0.80 8.85
C TYR A 89 7.32 0.61 8.27
N GLY A 90 6.44 1.55 8.63
CA GLY A 90 6.61 2.98 8.33
C GLY A 90 7.92 3.56 8.85
N ALA A 91 8.59 2.91 9.81
CA ALA A 91 9.90 3.33 10.27
C ALA A 91 10.97 3.28 9.17
N TYR A 92 10.92 2.28 8.28
CA TYR A 92 11.77 2.26 7.08
C TYR A 92 11.48 3.46 6.17
N THR A 93 10.21 3.75 5.91
CA THR A 93 9.78 4.91 5.11
C THR A 93 10.32 6.22 5.69
N ALA A 94 10.20 6.39 7.01
CA ALA A 94 10.77 7.54 7.71
C ALA A 94 12.30 7.61 7.54
N GLY A 95 13.00 6.47 7.67
CA GLY A 95 14.44 6.35 7.45
C GLY A 95 14.88 6.77 6.05
N VAL A 96 14.18 6.27 5.01
CA VAL A 96 14.42 6.67 3.61
C VAL A 96 14.29 8.18 3.45
N LEU A 97 13.21 8.77 3.97
CA LEU A 97 12.92 10.19 3.82
C LEU A 97 13.92 11.09 4.55
N VAL A 98 14.31 10.72 5.77
CA VAL A 98 15.31 11.47 6.55
C VAL A 98 16.70 11.31 5.93
N GLY A 99 17.11 10.09 5.58
CA GLY A 99 18.37 9.85 4.87
C GLY A 99 18.46 10.59 3.55
N TRP A 100 17.34 10.77 2.84
CA TRP A 100 17.28 11.53 1.59
C TRP A 100 17.44 13.04 1.80
N SER A 101 16.89 13.58 2.89
CA SER A 101 17.21 14.96 3.30
C SER A 101 18.67 15.12 3.69
N GLU A 102 19.24 14.16 4.43
CA GLU A 102 20.66 14.17 4.81
C GLU A 102 21.58 14.14 3.58
N ALA A 103 21.19 13.45 2.52
CA ALA A 103 21.89 13.45 1.23
C ALA A 103 21.78 14.80 0.48
N GLY A 104 20.94 15.73 0.93
CA GLY A 104 20.84 17.10 0.40
C GLY A 104 20.12 17.22 -0.95
N ASN A 105 19.53 16.13 -1.46
CA ASN A 105 18.91 16.10 -2.79
C ASN A 105 17.45 15.59 -2.79
N ARG A 106 16.78 15.55 -1.62
CA ARG A 106 15.34 15.26 -1.54
C ARG A 106 14.53 16.36 -2.25
N PRO A 107 13.69 16.02 -3.26
CA PRO A 107 12.87 17.01 -3.95
C PRO A 107 11.85 17.69 -3.02
N ASN A 108 11.50 18.94 -3.35
CA ASN A 108 10.28 19.54 -2.84
C ASN A 108 9.10 18.97 -3.66
N PHE A 109 8.34 18.06 -3.06
CA PHE A 109 7.27 17.36 -3.77
C PHE A 109 6.10 18.29 -4.11
N ASP A 110 5.68 18.30 -5.38
CA ASP A 110 4.47 18.98 -5.85
C ASP A 110 3.20 18.28 -5.35
N VAL A 111 3.26 16.95 -5.21
CA VAL A 111 2.16 16.14 -4.67
C VAL A 111 2.72 15.14 -3.70
N VAL A 112 2.09 15.02 -2.53
CA VAL A 112 2.32 13.94 -1.58
C VAL A 112 0.99 13.22 -1.34
N THR A 113 0.99 11.91 -1.49
CA THR A 113 -0.15 11.05 -1.15
C THR A 113 0.25 10.07 -0.06
N GLY A 114 -0.70 9.72 0.80
CA GLY A 114 -0.45 8.79 1.90
C GLY A 114 -1.67 7.99 2.30
N VAL A 115 -1.43 6.74 2.73
CA VAL A 115 -2.45 5.85 3.30
C VAL A 115 -1.91 5.25 4.60
N SER A 116 -2.72 5.14 5.65
CA SER A 116 -2.31 4.56 6.93
C SER A 116 -1.11 5.26 7.54
N THR A 117 -0.10 4.54 8.00
CA THR A 117 1.19 5.12 8.40
C THR A 117 1.73 6.10 7.36
N GLY A 118 1.57 5.82 6.06
CA GLY A 118 1.94 6.71 4.97
C GLY A 118 1.18 8.04 4.98
N ALA A 119 -0.06 8.10 5.45
CA ALA A 119 -0.81 9.35 5.62
C ALA A 119 -0.22 10.22 6.76
N LEU A 120 0.16 9.59 7.86
CA LEU A 120 0.83 10.27 8.98
C LEU A 120 2.20 10.82 8.56
N ILE A 121 2.97 10.05 7.78
CA ILE A 121 4.25 10.48 7.23
C ILE A 121 4.04 11.59 6.19
N ALA A 122 3.04 11.45 5.30
CA ALA A 122 2.72 12.43 4.26
C ALA A 122 2.44 13.81 4.83
N ALA A 123 1.70 13.88 5.94
CA ALA A 123 1.42 15.13 6.66
C ALA A 123 2.72 15.87 7.05
N MET A 124 3.69 15.16 7.62
CA MET A 124 4.99 15.74 8.00
C MET A 124 5.85 16.09 6.78
N VAL A 125 6.01 15.16 5.83
CA VAL A 125 6.88 15.32 4.66
C VAL A 125 6.40 16.43 3.72
N PHE A 126 5.11 16.71 3.68
CA PHE A 126 4.57 17.79 2.88
C PHE A 126 5.15 19.16 3.27
N LEU A 127 5.48 19.38 4.54
CA LEU A 127 6.15 20.61 4.99
C LEU A 127 7.67 20.60 4.77
N GLY A 128 8.25 19.46 4.39
CA GLY A 128 9.66 19.33 4.04
C GLY A 128 10.59 18.99 5.21
N PRO A 129 11.92 19.19 5.06
CA PRO A 129 12.93 18.73 6.02
C PRO A 129 12.82 19.27 7.44
N GLU A 130 12.10 20.36 7.66
CA GLU A 130 11.85 20.90 9.01
C GLU A 130 11.13 19.90 9.94
N MET A 131 10.36 18.97 9.36
CA MET A 131 9.64 17.93 10.12
C MET A 131 10.44 16.63 10.27
N ASP A 132 11.65 16.52 9.72
CA ASP A 132 12.42 15.25 9.74
C ASP A 132 12.82 14.82 11.16
N GLY A 133 13.06 15.77 12.07
CA GLY A 133 13.33 15.47 13.49
C GLY A 133 12.12 14.88 14.21
N GLU A 134 10.93 15.42 13.93
CA GLU A 134 9.65 14.92 14.43
C GLU A 134 9.37 13.51 13.87
N LEU A 135 9.55 13.35 12.56
CA LEU A 135 9.40 12.09 11.84
C LEU A 135 10.32 11.00 12.41
N LYS A 136 11.61 11.32 12.62
CA LYS A 136 12.56 10.40 13.25
C LYS A 136 12.11 10.02 14.66
N ARG A 137 11.74 10.99 15.51
CA ARG A 137 11.31 10.70 16.88
C ARG A 137 10.12 9.73 16.89
N LEU A 138 9.04 10.07 16.18
CA LEU A 138 7.82 9.27 16.18
C LEU A 138 8.04 7.84 15.66
N TYR A 139 8.96 7.64 14.72
CA TYR A 139 9.24 6.31 14.15
C TYR A 139 10.42 5.57 14.79
N THR A 140 11.00 6.08 15.87
CA THR A 140 12.10 5.40 16.58
C THR A 140 11.89 5.30 18.09
N THR A 141 11.00 6.10 18.68
CA THR A 141 10.80 6.14 20.15
C THR A 141 9.43 5.66 20.62
N VAL A 142 8.46 5.56 19.71
CA VAL A 142 7.07 5.21 20.05
C VAL A 142 6.92 3.70 20.29
N SER A 143 6.17 3.36 21.34
CA SER A 143 5.85 1.98 21.72
C SER A 143 4.34 1.68 21.63
N ASN A 144 3.95 0.42 21.82
CA ASN A 144 2.54 0.00 21.81
C ASN A 144 1.64 0.87 22.72
N ASN A 145 2.10 1.18 23.93
CA ASN A 145 1.32 1.93 24.92
C ASN A 145 1.09 3.40 24.51
N ASP A 146 1.93 3.92 23.62
CA ASP A 146 1.80 5.27 23.09
C ASP A 146 0.77 5.33 21.96
N ILE A 147 0.57 4.22 21.22
CA ILE A 147 -0.36 4.14 20.09
C ILE A 147 -1.77 3.75 20.54
N TYR A 148 -1.90 2.76 21.43
CA TYR A 148 -3.20 2.17 21.74
C TYR A 148 -3.34 1.58 23.14
N ILE A 149 -4.59 1.46 23.59
CA ILE A 149 -4.96 0.78 24.84
C ILE A 149 -5.69 -0.52 24.48
N GLN A 150 -5.16 -1.67 24.88
CA GLN A 150 -5.83 -2.96 24.68
C GLN A 150 -7.09 -3.06 25.54
N LYS A 151 -8.21 -3.50 24.95
CA LYS A 151 -9.44 -3.77 25.71
C LYS A 151 -9.38 -5.16 26.36
N LEU A 152 -9.66 -5.24 27.66
CA LEU A 152 -9.70 -6.50 28.41
C LEU A 152 -10.82 -7.44 27.91
N LEU A 153 -10.54 -8.74 27.83
CA LEU A 153 -11.55 -9.77 27.55
C LEU A 153 -12.55 -9.88 28.73
N PRO A 154 -13.86 -10.09 28.49
CA PRO A 154 -14.52 -10.39 27.22
C PRO A 154 -14.99 -9.16 26.41
N ARG A 155 -14.73 -7.93 26.89
CA ARG A 155 -15.25 -6.70 26.27
C ARG A 155 -14.74 -6.49 24.83
N GLY A 156 -13.52 -6.92 24.51
CA GLY A 156 -12.96 -6.80 23.15
C GLY A 156 -13.71 -7.61 22.08
N ILE A 157 -14.27 -8.78 22.41
CA ILE A 157 -14.99 -9.65 21.43
C ILE A 157 -16.43 -9.18 21.19
N LEU A 158 -17.03 -8.49 22.18
CA LEU A 158 -18.39 -7.95 22.12
C LEU A 158 -18.42 -6.46 21.73
N SER A 159 -17.27 -5.86 21.38
CA SER A 159 -17.15 -4.44 21.04
C SER A 159 -16.69 -4.21 19.61
N GLU A 160 -16.83 -2.98 19.12
CA GLU A 160 -16.51 -2.58 17.73
C GLU A 160 -15.00 -2.69 17.37
N SER A 161 -14.09 -2.91 18.34
CA SER A 161 -12.64 -3.02 18.11
C SER A 161 -11.88 -3.70 19.25
N LEU A 162 -10.68 -4.23 18.97
CA LEU A 162 -9.79 -4.84 19.98
C LEU A 162 -9.00 -3.83 20.82
N ALA A 163 -8.77 -2.63 20.28
CA ALA A 163 -8.00 -1.57 20.92
C ALA A 163 -8.67 -0.19 20.79
N ASP A 164 -8.31 0.72 21.70
CA ASP A 164 -8.70 2.13 21.69
C ASP A 164 -7.54 2.98 21.14
N ASN A 165 -7.82 3.83 20.14
CA ASN A 165 -6.84 4.67 19.44
C ASN A 165 -6.81 6.13 19.93
N THR A 166 -7.40 6.44 21.09
CA THR A 166 -7.31 7.78 21.73
C THR A 166 -5.86 8.27 21.91
N PRO A 167 -4.87 7.43 22.27
CA PRO A 167 -3.47 7.88 22.33
C PRO A 167 -2.93 8.35 20.97
N LEU A 168 -3.21 7.61 19.90
CA LEU A 168 -2.87 8.00 18.52
C LEU A 168 -3.53 9.32 18.12
N GLU A 169 -4.81 9.51 18.41
CA GLU A 169 -5.51 10.77 18.14
C GLU A 169 -4.82 11.97 18.82
N LYS A 170 -4.41 11.81 20.09
CA LYS A 170 -3.68 12.85 20.83
C LYS A 170 -2.34 13.18 20.19
N MET A 171 -1.57 12.18 19.77
CA MET A 171 -0.29 12.40 19.08
C MET A 171 -0.49 13.14 17.74
N ILE A 172 -1.49 12.74 16.95
CA ILE A 172 -1.84 13.44 15.71
C ILE A 172 -2.15 14.91 16.02
N MET A 173 -2.97 15.18 17.05
CA MET A 173 -3.31 16.55 17.44
C MET A 173 -2.13 17.37 17.97
N GLN A 174 -1.10 16.73 18.53
CA GLN A 174 0.14 17.42 18.94
C GLN A 174 0.96 17.86 17.72
N VAL A 175 1.00 17.05 16.66
CA VAL A 175 1.69 17.39 15.40
C VAL A 175 0.90 18.43 14.60
N VAL A 176 -0.41 18.22 14.45
CA VAL A 176 -1.30 19.07 13.64
C VAL A 176 -1.69 20.33 14.43
N THR A 177 -0.72 21.16 14.80
CA THR A 177 -0.93 22.46 15.46
C THR A 177 -1.71 23.46 14.58
N PRO A 178 -2.27 24.56 15.11
CA PRO A 178 -2.87 25.60 14.26
C PRO A 178 -1.83 26.23 13.31
N ASP A 179 -0.58 26.37 13.76
CA ASP A 179 0.54 26.82 12.94
C ASP A 179 0.85 25.82 11.81
N TYR A 180 0.92 24.52 12.14
CA TYR A 180 1.07 23.46 11.15
C TYR A 180 -0.02 23.55 10.06
N LEU A 181 -1.29 23.71 10.45
CA LEU A 181 -2.39 23.82 9.49
C LEU A 181 -2.24 25.05 8.58
N THR A 182 -1.78 26.16 9.16
CA THR A 182 -1.49 27.40 8.42
C THR A 182 -0.38 27.20 7.38
N LYS A 183 0.68 26.47 7.74
CA LYS A 183 1.77 26.10 6.81
C LYS A 183 1.28 25.22 5.68
N VAL A 184 0.46 24.20 5.97
CA VAL A 184 -0.14 23.33 4.94
C VAL A 184 -1.01 24.15 3.97
N ALA A 185 -1.84 25.06 4.50
CA ALA A 185 -2.67 25.94 3.68
C ALA A 185 -1.83 26.89 2.81
N ALA A 186 -0.69 27.37 3.31
CA ALA A 186 0.24 28.20 2.53
C ALA A 186 0.85 27.42 1.37
N GLU A 187 1.31 26.19 1.60
CA GLU A 187 1.85 25.32 0.55
C GLU A 187 0.78 24.91 -0.48
N HIS A 188 -0.45 24.67 -0.04
CA HIS A 188 -1.57 24.39 -0.94
C HIS A 188 -1.86 25.55 -1.89
N ARG A 189 -1.83 26.79 -1.39
CA ARG A 189 -2.01 28.01 -2.21
C ARG A 189 -0.88 28.22 -3.23
N LYS A 190 0.31 27.68 -2.99
CA LYS A 190 1.42 27.65 -3.97
C LYS A 190 1.23 26.60 -5.07
N GLY A 191 0.19 25.77 -4.99
CA GLY A 191 -0.12 24.74 -6.00
C GLY A 191 0.31 23.32 -5.61
N ARG A 192 0.95 23.13 -4.44
CA ARG A 192 1.30 21.80 -3.94
C ARG A 192 0.05 21.08 -3.41
N ARG A 193 0.02 19.75 -3.42
CA ARG A 193 -1.14 18.98 -2.97
C ARG A 193 -0.75 17.88 -1.98
N LEU A 194 -1.54 17.76 -0.92
CA LEU A 194 -1.46 16.69 0.07
C LEU A 194 -2.78 15.92 0.03
N TYR A 195 -2.71 14.63 -0.27
CA TYR A 195 -3.87 13.74 -0.32
C TYR A 195 -3.73 12.58 0.65
N VAL A 196 -4.83 12.24 1.32
CA VAL A 196 -4.91 11.09 2.22
C VAL A 196 -6.04 10.17 1.78
N GLY A 197 -5.79 8.87 1.80
CA GLY A 197 -6.79 7.85 1.48
C GLY A 197 -7.41 7.21 2.71
N THR A 198 -8.73 7.05 2.72
CA THR A 198 -9.48 6.24 3.71
C THR A 198 -10.38 5.26 2.98
N THR A 199 -10.92 4.27 3.69
CA THR A 199 -11.98 3.40 3.17
C THR A 199 -13.30 3.80 3.81
N GLU A 200 -14.30 4.15 3.01
CA GLU A 200 -15.69 4.33 3.48
C GLU A 200 -16.35 2.95 3.61
N MET A 201 -16.92 2.66 4.78
CA MET A 201 -17.30 1.30 5.16
C MET A 201 -18.60 0.81 4.50
N ASP A 202 -19.57 1.68 4.30
CA ASP A 202 -20.89 1.28 3.79
C ASP A 202 -20.79 0.85 2.31
N SER A 203 -20.04 1.63 1.53
CA SER A 203 -19.78 1.42 0.10
C SER A 203 -18.55 0.53 -0.18
N ARG A 204 -17.64 0.38 0.80
CA ARG A 204 -16.34 -0.31 0.66
C ARG A 204 -15.47 0.30 -0.43
N GLN A 205 -15.61 1.61 -0.64
CA GLN A 205 -14.86 2.35 -1.65
C GLN A 205 -13.71 3.15 -1.02
N PRO A 206 -12.59 3.33 -1.75
CA PRO A 206 -11.56 4.27 -1.35
C PRO A 206 -12.06 5.70 -1.51
N ILE A 207 -11.85 6.54 -0.49
CA ILE A 207 -12.10 7.98 -0.52
C ILE A 207 -10.78 8.72 -0.39
N ILE A 208 -10.58 9.73 -1.25
CA ILE A 208 -9.38 10.56 -1.28
C ILE A 208 -9.75 11.96 -0.78
N TRP A 209 -9.04 12.42 0.25
CA TRP A 209 -9.25 13.71 0.88
C TRP A 209 -8.16 14.71 0.47
N ASP A 210 -8.57 15.91 0.00
CA ASP A 210 -7.63 17.02 -0.24
C ASP A 210 -7.36 17.76 1.08
N MET A 211 -6.30 17.34 1.76
CA MET A 211 -5.94 17.83 3.08
C MET A 211 -5.54 19.31 3.03
N GLY A 212 -4.96 19.77 1.92
CA GLY A 212 -4.60 21.17 1.75
C GLY A 212 -5.82 22.08 1.58
N ALA A 213 -6.85 21.61 0.85
CA ALA A 213 -8.11 22.33 0.73
C ALA A 213 -8.84 22.43 2.09
N ILE A 214 -8.83 21.35 2.88
CA ILE A 214 -9.35 21.36 4.26
C ILE A 214 -8.57 22.37 5.11
N ALA A 215 -7.24 22.35 5.07
CA ALA A 215 -6.40 23.29 5.80
C ALA A 215 -6.65 24.76 5.43
N CYS A 216 -6.95 25.04 4.15
CA CYS A 216 -7.29 26.39 3.68
C CYS A 216 -8.55 26.99 4.30
N GLN A 217 -9.44 26.18 4.91
CA GLN A 217 -10.59 26.71 5.65
C GLN A 217 -10.16 27.48 6.90
N GLY A 218 -9.04 27.09 7.53
CA GLY A 218 -8.41 27.84 8.62
C GLY A 218 -9.20 27.90 9.93
N THR A 219 -10.20 27.02 10.12
CA THR A 219 -11.04 26.99 11.33
C THR A 219 -10.62 25.89 12.31
N ALA A 220 -11.08 25.97 13.56
CA ALA A 220 -10.85 24.92 14.55
C ALA A 220 -11.48 23.58 14.11
N GLU A 221 -12.65 23.63 13.48
CA GLU A 221 -13.35 22.47 12.94
C GLU A 221 -12.55 21.82 11.81
N SER A 222 -11.94 22.61 10.92
CA SER A 222 -11.10 22.10 9.84
C SER A 222 -9.86 21.38 10.37
N ARG A 223 -9.28 21.85 11.48
CA ARG A 223 -8.17 21.17 12.16
C ARG A 223 -8.61 19.83 12.75
N VAL A 224 -9.77 19.79 13.40
CA VAL A 224 -10.34 18.55 13.95
C VAL A 224 -10.61 17.55 12.83
N LEU A 225 -11.22 18.00 11.72
CA LEU A 225 -11.45 17.17 10.55
C LEU A 225 -10.13 16.64 9.97
N PHE A 226 -9.12 17.49 9.81
CA PHE A 226 -7.79 17.10 9.33
C PHE A 226 -7.21 15.96 10.18
N SER A 227 -7.22 16.10 11.51
CA SER A 227 -6.73 15.07 12.43
C SER A 227 -7.56 13.79 12.40
N LYS A 228 -8.90 13.90 12.30
CA LYS A 228 -9.79 12.75 12.18
C LYS A 228 -9.54 11.95 10.91
N LEU A 229 -9.25 12.62 9.79
CA LEU A 229 -8.96 11.93 8.52
C LEU A 229 -7.62 11.19 8.56
N LEU A 230 -6.61 11.75 9.23
CA LEU A 230 -5.36 11.04 9.50
C LEU A 230 -5.58 9.82 10.41
N LEU A 231 -6.38 9.98 11.47
CA LEU A 231 -6.75 8.89 12.38
C LEU A 231 -7.51 7.78 11.63
N ALA A 232 -8.50 8.16 10.81
CA ALA A 232 -9.29 7.25 10.01
C ALA A 232 -8.41 6.46 9.03
N SER A 233 -7.48 7.14 8.36
CA SER A 233 -6.55 6.51 7.42
C SER A 233 -5.68 5.45 8.07
N ALA A 234 -5.41 5.56 9.38
CA ALA A 234 -4.62 4.61 10.17
C ALA A 234 -5.46 3.66 11.06
N ALA A 235 -6.80 3.67 10.94
CA ALA A 235 -7.69 2.87 11.76
C ALA A 235 -7.89 1.45 11.19
N ILE A 236 -6.94 0.55 11.46
CA ILE A 236 -6.93 -0.83 10.95
C ILE A 236 -8.22 -1.57 11.39
N PRO A 237 -9.05 -2.08 10.46
CA PRO A 237 -10.29 -2.79 10.79
C PRO A 237 -10.09 -3.97 11.74
N GLY A 238 -10.99 -4.12 12.71
CA GLY A 238 -10.94 -5.15 13.74
C GLY A 238 -9.93 -4.86 14.87
N PHE A 239 -8.89 -4.06 14.60
CA PHE A 239 -7.95 -3.62 15.62
C PHE A 239 -8.37 -2.29 16.25
N PHE A 240 -8.64 -1.28 15.42
CA PHE A 240 -9.11 0.04 15.84
C PHE A 240 -10.58 0.27 15.50
N PRO A 241 -11.28 1.15 16.25
CA PRO A 241 -12.66 1.49 15.93
C PRO A 241 -12.70 2.34 14.65
N PRO A 242 -13.77 2.20 13.84
CA PRO A 242 -14.02 3.14 12.74
C PRO A 242 -14.15 4.57 13.23
N VAL A 243 -13.71 5.52 12.41
CA VAL A 243 -13.80 6.95 12.69
C VAL A 243 -15.01 7.53 11.98
N ARG A 244 -15.84 8.27 12.73
CA ARG A 244 -17.00 9.00 12.21
C ARG A 244 -16.58 10.34 11.65
N ILE A 245 -16.81 10.54 10.35
CA ILE A 245 -16.55 11.78 9.63
C ILE A 245 -17.88 12.48 9.35
N PRO A 246 -18.10 13.69 9.89
CA PRO A 246 -19.31 14.44 9.60
C PRO A 246 -19.27 14.95 8.15
N VAL A 247 -20.37 14.76 7.43
CA VAL A 247 -20.57 15.24 6.06
C VAL A 247 -21.90 15.97 5.93
N GLU A 248 -22.02 16.81 4.91
CA GLU A 248 -23.28 17.47 4.56
C GLU A 248 -23.66 17.10 3.13
N ILE A 249 -24.84 16.49 2.97
CA ILE A 249 -25.38 16.04 1.69
C ILE A 249 -26.70 16.77 1.49
N ASP A 250 -26.78 17.61 0.44
CA ASP A 250 -27.98 18.40 0.11
C ASP A 250 -28.54 19.21 1.30
N GLY A 251 -27.66 19.82 2.10
CA GLY A 251 -28.03 20.60 3.29
C GLY A 251 -28.39 19.77 4.52
N ARG A 252 -28.26 18.43 4.46
CA ARG A 252 -28.50 17.52 5.59
C ARG A 252 -27.19 17.00 6.15
N ARG A 253 -27.00 17.19 7.46
CA ARG A 253 -25.87 16.59 8.18
C ARG A 253 -26.03 15.07 8.25
N SER A 254 -24.96 14.36 7.94
CA SER A 254 -24.83 12.91 8.01
C SER A 254 -23.43 12.54 8.51
N GLU A 255 -23.20 11.26 8.77
CA GLU A 255 -21.88 10.75 9.15
C GLU A 255 -21.50 9.61 8.20
N GLU A 256 -20.25 9.61 7.77
CA GLU A 256 -19.62 8.49 7.10
C GLU A 256 -18.71 7.74 8.09
N LEU A 257 -18.68 6.41 7.99
CA LEU A 257 -17.79 5.56 8.78
C LEU A 257 -16.56 5.23 7.95
N HIS A 258 -15.39 5.59 8.47
CA HIS A 258 -14.12 5.33 7.80
C HIS A 258 -13.16 4.48 8.60
N VAL A 259 -12.40 3.69 7.88
CA VAL A 259 -11.29 2.87 8.37
C VAL A 259 -10.06 3.07 7.50
N ASP A 260 -9.00 2.35 7.85
CA ASP A 260 -7.72 2.39 7.14
C ASP A 260 -7.90 2.26 5.62
N GLY A 261 -7.28 3.15 4.85
CA GLY A 261 -7.37 3.14 3.40
C GLY A 261 -6.73 1.89 2.78
N GLY A 262 -5.76 1.29 3.46
CA GLY A 262 -4.97 0.15 2.99
C GLY A 262 -5.78 -1.12 2.76
N VAL A 263 -7.01 -1.20 3.25
CA VAL A 263 -7.91 -2.34 2.95
C VAL A 263 -8.56 -2.27 1.57
N THR A 264 -8.63 -1.09 0.96
CA THR A 264 -9.11 -0.90 -0.43
C THR A 264 -8.00 -0.42 -1.36
N GLN A 265 -7.13 0.48 -0.87
CA GLN A 265 -6.07 1.09 -1.65
C GLN A 265 -4.85 1.41 -0.78
N ALA A 266 -3.79 0.61 -0.89
CA ALA A 266 -2.56 0.77 -0.11
C ALA A 266 -1.64 1.86 -0.68
N VAL A 267 -1.68 2.10 -1.99
CA VAL A 267 -0.97 3.21 -2.67
C VAL A 267 -1.85 3.85 -3.75
N PHE A 268 -1.69 5.16 -3.92
CA PHE A 268 -2.36 5.90 -4.98
C PHE A 268 -1.57 7.15 -5.37
N ALA A 269 -1.65 7.56 -6.63
CA ALA A 269 -1.10 8.82 -7.10
C ALA A 269 -2.22 9.75 -7.58
N ARG A 270 -1.99 11.06 -7.45
CA ARG A 270 -2.82 12.08 -8.08
C ARG A 270 -1.92 12.96 -8.93
N PRO A 271 -2.37 13.39 -10.13
CA PRO A 271 -1.58 14.28 -10.95
C PRO A 271 -1.36 15.62 -10.22
N PRO A 272 -0.20 16.28 -10.40
CA PRO A 272 0.03 17.64 -9.93
C PRO A 272 -1.07 18.59 -10.38
N TRP A 273 -1.37 19.58 -9.55
CA TRP A 273 -2.29 20.63 -9.94
C TRP A 273 -1.72 21.42 -11.11
N MET A 274 -2.55 21.66 -12.12
CA MET A 274 -2.21 22.47 -13.28
C MET A 274 -3.33 23.50 -13.56
N PRO A 275 -2.98 24.74 -13.94
CA PRO A 275 -3.91 25.71 -14.51
C PRO A 275 -4.67 25.12 -15.70
N ALA A 276 -5.94 25.52 -15.89
CA ALA A 276 -6.83 24.94 -16.91
C ALA A 276 -6.25 24.99 -18.33
N ASN A 277 -5.57 26.08 -18.69
CA ASN A 277 -4.91 26.28 -19.97
C ASN A 277 -3.71 25.34 -20.22
N LEU A 278 -3.18 24.70 -19.18
CA LEU A 278 -2.06 23.74 -19.28
C LEU A 278 -2.53 22.28 -19.19
N ARG A 279 -3.83 22.01 -19.04
CA ARG A 279 -4.37 20.63 -18.93
C ARG A 279 -4.50 19.89 -20.27
N ASN A 280 -4.10 20.51 -21.38
CA ASN A 280 -4.21 19.92 -22.71
C ASN A 280 -2.93 19.14 -23.05
N GLY A 281 -3.06 17.84 -23.26
CA GLY A 281 -2.01 16.96 -23.79
C GLY A 281 -1.46 15.93 -22.80
N SER A 282 -1.13 14.74 -23.31
CA SER A 282 -0.63 13.58 -22.54
C SER A 282 0.83 13.68 -22.10
N HIS A 283 1.57 14.72 -22.52
CA HIS A 283 3.01 14.84 -22.29
C HIS A 283 3.39 15.83 -21.19
N GLN A 284 2.43 16.45 -20.50
CA GLN A 284 2.69 17.49 -19.49
C GLN A 284 3.49 17.00 -18.28
N LEU A 285 3.51 15.69 -18.04
CA LEU A 285 4.25 15.06 -16.95
C LEU A 285 5.50 14.32 -17.45
N PHE A 286 5.83 14.42 -18.74
CA PHE A 286 6.96 13.71 -19.31
C PHE A 286 8.27 14.13 -18.62
N GLY A 287 9.05 13.18 -18.14
CA GLY A 287 10.30 13.42 -17.40
C GLY A 287 10.11 13.88 -15.94
N SER A 288 8.87 14.01 -15.46
CA SER A 288 8.57 14.18 -14.03
C SER A 288 8.80 12.87 -13.27
N ASP A 289 9.05 12.94 -11.97
CA ASP A 289 9.31 11.76 -11.15
C ASP A 289 8.08 11.34 -10.34
N LEU A 290 7.80 10.04 -10.35
CA LEU A 290 6.86 9.37 -9.46
C LEU A 290 7.67 8.52 -8.47
N TYR A 291 7.89 9.05 -7.28
CA TYR A 291 8.50 8.35 -6.17
C TYR A 291 7.46 7.61 -5.35
N ILE A 292 7.69 6.34 -5.08
CA ILE A 292 6.80 5.47 -4.32
C ILE A 292 7.63 4.80 -3.23
N ILE A 293 7.21 4.97 -1.98
CA ILE A 293 7.81 4.29 -0.84
C ILE A 293 6.76 3.35 -0.26
N THR A 294 6.99 2.05 -0.42
CA THR A 294 6.17 1.03 0.21
C THR A 294 6.71 0.74 1.60
N ALA A 295 5.91 1.04 2.62
CA ALA A 295 6.17 0.60 3.98
C ALA A 295 6.01 -0.93 4.05
N GLY A 296 7.10 -1.64 4.34
CA GLY A 296 7.14 -3.10 4.37
C GLY A 296 7.87 -3.70 3.16
N LYS A 297 7.80 -5.03 3.07
CA LYS A 297 8.32 -5.80 1.93
C LYS A 297 7.29 -5.85 0.80
N LEU A 298 7.73 -6.07 -0.43
CA LEU A 298 6.82 -6.28 -1.59
C LEU A 298 6.14 -7.65 -1.57
N TYR A 299 6.83 -8.63 -0.98
CA TYR A 299 6.38 -9.99 -0.79
C TYR A 299 6.45 -10.33 0.70
N ALA A 300 5.40 -10.96 1.21
CA ALA A 300 5.37 -11.40 2.59
C ALA A 300 6.42 -12.50 2.81
N ASP A 301 7.08 -12.48 3.98
CA ASP A 301 8.00 -13.55 4.38
C ASP A 301 7.22 -14.88 4.51
N PRO A 302 7.77 -15.99 4.01
CA PRO A 302 7.14 -17.29 4.17
C PRO A 302 7.01 -17.70 5.63
N GLN A 303 5.77 -17.98 6.05
CA GLN A 303 5.49 -18.40 7.43
C GLN A 303 4.54 -19.59 7.47
N SER A 304 4.73 -20.44 8.48
CA SER A 304 3.79 -21.52 8.77
C SER A 304 2.62 -20.99 9.59
N ILE A 305 1.42 -21.04 9.02
CA ILE A 305 0.22 -20.56 9.70
C ILE A 305 -0.30 -21.63 10.68
N LYS A 306 -0.70 -21.20 11.88
CA LYS A 306 -1.48 -22.05 12.80
C LYS A 306 -2.92 -22.14 12.30
N LEU A 307 -3.41 -23.36 12.02
CA LEU A 307 -4.74 -23.64 11.45
C LEU A 307 -5.90 -23.37 12.43
N ARG A 308 -6.08 -22.12 12.83
CA ARG A 308 -7.22 -21.61 13.61
C ARG A 308 -8.00 -20.61 12.77
N ALA A 309 -9.33 -20.64 12.85
CA ALA A 309 -10.20 -19.82 11.98
C ALA A 309 -9.82 -18.32 11.96
N LEU A 310 -9.59 -17.72 13.12
CA LEU A 310 -9.17 -16.31 13.23
C LEU A 310 -7.80 -16.03 12.60
N ASN A 311 -6.83 -16.93 12.78
CA ASN A 311 -5.50 -16.79 12.18
C ASN A 311 -5.54 -16.92 10.65
N ILE A 312 -6.39 -17.82 10.14
CA ILE A 312 -6.62 -17.99 8.71
C ILE A 312 -7.23 -16.71 8.14
N ALA A 313 -8.28 -16.17 8.78
CA ALA A 313 -8.91 -14.93 8.34
C ALA A 313 -7.94 -13.74 8.32
N ALA A 314 -7.16 -13.54 9.39
CA ALA A 314 -6.15 -12.48 9.46
C ALA A 314 -5.08 -12.63 8.37
N THR A 315 -4.60 -13.85 8.14
CA THR A 315 -3.62 -14.13 7.08
C THR A 315 -4.20 -13.89 5.69
N SER A 316 -5.47 -14.23 5.46
CA SER A 316 -6.15 -13.96 4.18
C SER A 316 -6.28 -12.46 3.90
N VAL A 317 -6.64 -11.65 4.90
CA VAL A 317 -6.68 -10.18 4.76
C VAL A 317 -5.28 -9.63 4.46
N SER A 318 -4.27 -10.06 5.21
CA SER A 318 -2.87 -9.67 4.94
C SER A 318 -2.43 -10.05 3.52
N THR A 319 -2.76 -11.26 3.07
CA THR A 319 -2.45 -11.75 1.72
C THR A 319 -3.10 -10.88 0.65
N LEU A 320 -4.38 -10.50 0.84
CA LEU A 320 -5.07 -9.58 -0.06
C LEU A 320 -4.37 -8.21 -0.11
N ILE A 321 -3.94 -7.67 1.04
CA ILE A 321 -3.20 -6.40 1.12
C ILE A 321 -1.87 -6.46 0.36
N TYR A 322 -1.08 -7.52 0.54
CA TYR A 322 0.15 -7.70 -0.23
C TYR A 322 -0.12 -7.83 -1.73
N SER A 323 -1.13 -8.63 -2.12
CA SER A 323 -1.49 -8.83 -3.53
C SER A 323 -1.94 -7.54 -4.20
N GLN A 324 -2.90 -6.83 -3.60
CA GLN A 324 -3.42 -5.59 -4.17
C GLN A 324 -2.37 -4.48 -4.21
N THR A 325 -1.43 -4.44 -3.24
CA THR A 325 -0.34 -3.46 -3.24
C THR A 325 0.54 -3.65 -4.48
N ARG A 326 0.92 -4.90 -4.81
CA ARG A 326 1.69 -5.17 -6.03
C ARG A 326 0.91 -4.77 -7.30
N ASP A 327 -0.38 -5.08 -7.36
CA ASP A 327 -1.23 -4.67 -8.49
C ASP A 327 -1.31 -3.14 -8.63
N GLN A 328 -1.39 -2.42 -7.52
CA GLN A 328 -1.42 -0.96 -7.51
C GLN A 328 -0.07 -0.36 -7.91
N LEU A 329 1.05 -0.95 -7.47
CA LEU A 329 2.40 -0.56 -7.91
C LEU A 329 2.57 -0.74 -9.41
N PHE A 330 2.05 -1.83 -9.98
CA PHE A 330 2.02 -2.04 -11.42
C PHE A 330 1.11 -1.03 -12.14
N LYS A 331 -0.06 -0.70 -11.60
CA LYS A 331 -0.93 0.36 -12.14
C LYS A 331 -0.22 1.72 -12.18
N LEU A 332 0.53 2.07 -11.14
CA LEU A 332 1.33 3.30 -11.11
C LEU A 332 2.47 3.29 -12.12
N TYR A 333 3.09 2.12 -12.35
CA TYR A 333 4.05 1.96 -13.44
C TYR A 333 3.40 2.16 -14.82
N ALA A 334 2.25 1.55 -15.07
CA ALA A 334 1.50 1.75 -16.32
C ALA A 334 1.12 3.23 -16.54
N VAL A 335 0.71 3.94 -15.48
CA VAL A 335 0.50 5.39 -15.54
C VAL A 335 1.79 6.12 -15.91
N SER A 336 2.92 5.75 -15.31
CA SER A 336 4.23 6.35 -15.60
C SER A 336 4.65 6.13 -17.06
N VAL A 337 4.36 4.95 -17.62
CA VAL A 337 4.56 4.66 -19.05
C VAL A 337 3.68 5.55 -19.93
N LEU A 338 2.40 5.72 -19.57
CA LEU A 338 1.46 6.53 -20.34
C LEU A 338 1.81 8.02 -20.33
N THR A 339 2.27 8.54 -19.19
CA THR A 339 2.59 9.96 -18.98
C THR A 339 4.04 10.32 -19.30
N GLY A 340 4.92 9.31 -19.43
CA GLY A 340 6.36 9.49 -19.57
C GLY A 340 7.07 9.89 -18.28
N MET A 341 6.44 9.67 -17.11
CA MET A 341 7.08 9.89 -15.82
C MET A 341 8.15 8.82 -15.54
N ASN A 342 9.15 9.20 -14.74
CA ASN A 342 10.12 8.26 -14.20
C ASN A 342 9.51 7.57 -12.98
N TYR A 343 9.37 6.26 -13.06
CA TYR A 343 8.92 5.43 -11.95
C TYR A 343 10.10 5.16 -11.01
N ARG A 344 9.95 5.44 -9.71
CA ARG A 344 10.98 5.20 -8.68
C ARG A 344 10.31 4.55 -7.47
N LEU A 345 10.56 3.26 -7.24
CA LEU A 345 10.00 2.50 -6.12
C LEU A 345 11.11 2.14 -5.12
N THR A 346 10.80 2.18 -3.84
CA THR A 346 11.64 1.62 -2.76
C THR A 346 10.75 0.91 -1.74
N SER A 347 11.28 -0.15 -1.12
CA SER A 347 10.63 -0.96 -0.10
C SER A 347 11.68 -1.55 0.84
N ILE A 348 11.26 -2.13 1.96
CA ILE A 348 12.19 -2.88 2.81
C ILE A 348 12.85 -3.99 1.97
N PRO A 349 14.19 -4.12 1.99
CA PRO A 349 14.88 -5.20 1.28
C PRO A 349 14.37 -6.58 1.70
N GLU A 350 14.34 -7.53 0.77
CA GLU A 350 13.78 -8.86 0.99
C GLU A 350 14.48 -9.60 2.13
N GLU A 351 15.80 -9.47 2.20
CA GLU A 351 16.66 -10.09 3.19
C GLU A 351 16.62 -9.40 4.56
N PHE A 352 16.05 -8.21 4.67
CA PHE A 352 16.02 -7.47 5.92
C PHE A 352 15.00 -8.08 6.89
N PRO A 353 15.38 -8.42 8.14
CA PRO A 353 14.46 -9.01 9.09
C PRO A 353 13.44 -7.98 9.59
N VAL A 354 12.16 -8.32 9.48
CA VAL A 354 11.05 -7.50 9.96
C VAL A 354 10.23 -8.28 11.00
N PRO A 355 9.54 -7.60 11.93
CA PRO A 355 8.62 -8.27 12.84
C PRO A 355 7.49 -8.95 12.04
N GLU A 356 6.92 -10.04 12.55
CA GLU A 356 5.83 -10.75 11.85
C GLU A 356 4.54 -9.92 11.79
N ASP A 357 4.32 -9.09 12.80
CA ASP A 357 3.11 -8.30 12.99
C ASP A 357 3.40 -6.80 12.83
N ALA A 358 2.74 -6.19 11.85
CA ALA A 358 2.83 -4.77 11.55
C ALA A 358 2.16 -3.86 12.61
N THR A 359 1.47 -4.44 13.60
CA THR A 359 0.84 -3.72 14.71
C THR A 359 1.64 -3.76 16.02
N THR A 360 2.82 -4.40 16.01
CA THR A 360 3.74 -4.43 17.15
C THR A 360 4.78 -3.30 17.06
N PHE A 361 4.59 -2.24 17.84
CA PHE A 361 5.44 -1.06 17.95
C PHE A 361 6.52 -1.27 19.02
N ASP A 362 7.69 -1.72 18.57
CA ASP A 362 8.91 -1.85 19.35
C ASP A 362 9.98 -0.84 18.88
N PRO A 363 10.37 0.13 19.74
CA PRO A 363 11.37 1.14 19.41
C PRO A 363 12.69 0.58 18.86
N ILE A 364 13.16 -0.56 19.37
CA ILE A 364 14.43 -1.17 18.95
C ILE A 364 14.31 -1.65 17.49
N THR A 365 13.27 -2.42 17.20
CA THR A 365 13.01 -2.95 15.86
C THR A 365 12.71 -1.83 14.86
N MET A 366 11.92 -0.84 15.26
CA MET A 366 11.61 0.32 14.43
C MET A 366 12.87 1.15 14.13
N SER A 367 13.75 1.36 15.11
CA SER A 367 15.04 2.04 14.90
C SER A 367 15.92 1.32 13.88
N LYS A 368 15.97 -0.03 13.93
CA LYS A 368 16.71 -0.81 12.91
C LYS A 368 16.14 -0.64 11.50
N MET A 369 14.81 -0.65 11.37
CA MET A 369 14.15 -0.40 10.07
C MET A 369 14.41 1.02 9.57
N PHE A 370 14.39 2.02 10.46
CA PHE A 370 14.74 3.40 10.16
C PHE A 370 16.18 3.51 9.66
N ASP A 371 17.14 2.93 10.39
CA ASP A 371 18.55 2.95 10.01
C ASP A 371 18.80 2.25 8.67
N GLU A 372 18.06 1.18 8.37
CA GLU A 372 18.10 0.52 7.06
C GLU A 372 17.61 1.44 5.93
N GLY A 373 16.51 2.16 6.14
CA GLY A 373 16.02 3.16 5.18
C GLY A 373 17.06 4.25 4.89
N VAL A 374 17.72 4.75 5.95
CA VAL A 374 18.83 5.71 5.81
C VAL A 374 19.99 5.10 5.04
N ARG A 375 20.36 3.85 5.36
CA ARG A 375 21.47 3.13 4.71
C ARG A 375 21.23 2.96 3.21
N GLN A 376 20.04 2.54 2.80
CA GLN A 376 19.65 2.32 1.40
C GLN A 376 19.82 3.59 0.55
N ILE A 377 19.49 4.76 1.11
CA ILE A 377 19.74 6.04 0.45
C ILE A 377 21.23 6.35 0.36
N ARG A 378 21.97 6.20 1.47
CA ARG A 378 23.41 6.53 1.53
C ARG A 378 24.25 5.71 0.55
N ILE A 379 23.90 4.43 0.34
CA ILE A 379 24.58 3.56 -0.61
C ILE A 379 24.06 3.69 -2.05
N GLY A 380 23.03 4.51 -2.28
CA GLY A 380 22.45 4.74 -3.60
C GLY A 380 21.66 3.57 -4.18
N GLN A 381 21.12 2.68 -3.33
CA GLN A 381 20.41 1.46 -3.75
C GLN A 381 18.90 1.45 -3.40
N ALA A 382 18.37 2.53 -2.82
CA ALA A 382 16.96 2.60 -2.45
C ALA A 382 16.02 2.45 -3.66
N TRP A 383 16.32 3.10 -4.78
CA TRP A 383 15.37 3.24 -5.87
C TRP A 383 15.53 2.19 -6.96
N ARG A 384 14.43 1.55 -7.33
CA ARG A 384 14.30 0.77 -8.56
C ARG A 384 13.29 1.38 -9.53
N ASP A 385 13.44 1.03 -10.80
CA ASP A 385 12.66 1.61 -11.93
C ASP A 385 11.61 0.64 -12.49
N SER A 386 11.51 -0.55 -11.91
CA SER A 386 10.62 -1.63 -12.29
C SER A 386 9.51 -1.82 -11.24
N PRO A 387 8.27 -2.17 -11.67
CA PRO A 387 7.24 -2.60 -10.74
C PRO A 387 7.53 -4.04 -10.25
N PRO A 388 6.86 -4.50 -9.18
CA PRO A 388 7.01 -5.88 -8.70
C PRO A 388 6.61 -6.90 -9.77
N GLY A 389 7.35 -8.01 -9.85
CA GLY A 389 7.17 -9.09 -10.82
C GLY A 389 8.14 -9.05 -12.00
N PHE A 390 9.09 -8.10 -12.02
CA PHE A 390 10.01 -7.89 -13.15
C PHE A 390 11.47 -8.10 -12.80
N GLU A 391 11.83 -8.09 -11.52
CA GLU A 391 13.17 -8.43 -11.08
C GLU A 391 13.31 -9.94 -10.85
N LYS A 392 14.54 -10.43 -10.94
CA LYS A 392 14.83 -11.86 -10.81
C LYS A 392 14.32 -12.39 -9.47
N GLY A 393 13.56 -13.48 -9.49
CA GLY A 393 12.99 -14.10 -8.29
C GLY A 393 11.65 -13.54 -7.84
N GLU A 394 11.11 -12.57 -8.58
CA GLU A 394 9.76 -12.03 -8.38
C GLU A 394 8.70 -12.75 -9.25
N GLU A 395 9.11 -13.75 -10.04
CA GLU A 395 8.22 -14.46 -10.96
C GLU A 395 7.14 -15.26 -10.22
N ILE A 396 5.94 -15.33 -10.80
CA ILE A 396 4.89 -16.21 -10.28
C ILE A 396 5.27 -17.65 -10.62
N SER A 397 5.55 -18.45 -9.59
CA SER A 397 5.80 -19.89 -9.74
C SER A 397 4.60 -20.62 -10.32
N VAL A 398 4.78 -21.28 -11.45
CA VAL A 398 3.75 -22.10 -12.13
C VAL A 398 3.87 -23.56 -11.72
N ARG A 399 2.72 -24.23 -11.59
CA ARG A 399 2.63 -25.65 -11.21
C ARG A 399 1.59 -26.37 -12.06
N ALA A 400 2.01 -27.35 -12.88
CA ALA A 400 1.09 -28.24 -13.59
C ALA A 400 0.79 -29.52 -12.79
N GLY A 401 1.61 -29.84 -11.78
CA GLY A 401 1.41 -30.98 -10.89
C GLY A 401 1.99 -30.77 -9.49
N VAL A 402 2.16 -31.87 -8.76
CA VAL A 402 2.66 -31.89 -7.38
C VAL A 402 4.13 -32.31 -7.26
N LYS A 403 4.80 -32.57 -8.39
CA LYS A 403 6.25 -32.81 -8.47
C LYS A 403 6.92 -31.47 -8.70
N LEU A 404 7.59 -30.94 -7.69
CA LEU A 404 8.06 -29.56 -7.65
C LEU A 404 9.55 -29.52 -7.37
N SER A 405 10.22 -28.47 -7.86
CA SER A 405 11.64 -28.17 -7.60
C SER A 405 11.78 -26.79 -6.97
N THR A 406 12.90 -26.61 -6.25
CA THR A 406 13.38 -25.33 -5.72
C THR A 406 14.52 -24.74 -6.53
N ASP A 407 15.05 -25.47 -7.51
CA ASP A 407 16.17 -25.01 -8.33
C ASP A 407 15.73 -23.83 -9.17
N GLN A 408 16.45 -22.71 -9.07
CA GLN A 408 16.27 -21.58 -9.96
C GLN A 408 16.60 -22.03 -11.38
N PHE A 409 15.59 -22.14 -12.23
CA PHE A 409 15.79 -22.22 -13.66
C PHE A 409 16.56 -20.97 -14.12
N ASN A 410 17.56 -21.14 -14.98
CA ASN A 410 18.44 -20.06 -15.42
C ASN A 410 17.82 -19.35 -16.65
N PRO A 411 17.36 -18.08 -16.52
CA PRO A 411 16.68 -17.37 -17.61
C PRO A 411 17.60 -16.92 -18.76
N GLN A 412 18.92 -17.16 -18.68
CA GLN A 412 19.85 -16.79 -19.75
C GLN A 412 19.69 -17.57 -21.07
N SER A 413 18.71 -18.47 -21.19
CA SER A 413 18.50 -19.29 -22.38
C SER A 413 17.59 -18.67 -23.45
N VAL A 414 16.98 -17.49 -23.23
CA VAL A 414 16.07 -16.89 -24.22
C VAL A 414 16.24 -15.36 -24.34
N MET A 415 17.35 -14.93 -24.93
CA MET A 415 17.36 -13.68 -25.70
C MET A 415 17.28 -14.02 -27.18
N GLN A 416 16.09 -13.92 -27.77
CA GLN A 416 15.95 -13.67 -29.20
C GLN A 416 15.25 -12.33 -29.41
N PRO A 417 15.66 -11.54 -30.41
CA PRO A 417 15.02 -10.27 -30.70
C PRO A 417 13.58 -10.50 -31.15
N ALA A 418 12.63 -9.86 -30.46
CA ALA A 418 11.22 -9.89 -30.81
C ALA A 418 11.00 -9.33 -32.23
N ALA A 419 10.13 -10.01 -33.00
CA ALA A 419 9.69 -9.56 -34.31
C ALA A 419 8.83 -8.29 -34.19
N LYS A 420 8.88 -7.45 -35.22
CA LYS A 420 8.14 -6.16 -35.29
C LYS A 420 6.64 -6.36 -34.98
N SER A 421 6.17 -5.70 -33.94
CA SER A 421 4.75 -5.63 -33.56
C SER A 421 3.93 -4.86 -34.60
N ALA A 422 2.77 -5.41 -34.94
CA ALA A 422 1.79 -4.78 -35.83
C ALA A 422 0.99 -3.67 -35.11
N VAL A 423 0.60 -2.64 -35.86
CA VAL A 423 -0.25 -1.55 -35.36
C VAL A 423 -1.64 -2.10 -35.02
N ILE A 424 -2.03 -2.03 -33.74
CA ILE A 424 -3.36 -2.45 -33.28
C ILE A 424 -4.39 -1.36 -33.65
N PRO A 425 -5.46 -1.67 -34.41
CA PRO A 425 -6.53 -0.73 -34.71
C PRO A 425 -7.19 -0.21 -33.42
N LYS A 426 -7.58 1.07 -33.41
CA LYS A 426 -8.28 1.70 -32.28
C LYS A 426 -9.71 2.07 -32.67
N THR A 427 -10.62 2.09 -31.70
CA THR A 427 -11.94 2.73 -31.85
C THR A 427 -11.79 4.24 -32.05
N GLU A 428 -12.86 4.93 -32.45
CA GLU A 428 -12.91 6.40 -32.51
C GLU A 428 -12.59 7.07 -31.15
N ASN A 429 -12.78 6.34 -30.05
CA ASN A 429 -12.43 6.76 -28.68
C ASN A 429 -11.04 6.29 -28.21
N GLY A 430 -10.21 5.74 -29.11
CA GLY A 430 -8.81 5.38 -28.82
C GLY A 430 -8.60 4.05 -28.10
N ILE A 431 -9.63 3.19 -27.99
CA ILE A 431 -9.53 1.88 -27.33
C ILE A 431 -9.00 0.85 -28.34
N PRO A 432 -7.93 0.08 -28.03
CA PRO A 432 -7.46 -0.97 -28.91
C PRO A 432 -8.53 -2.04 -29.16
N ILE A 433 -8.86 -2.31 -30.42
CA ILE A 433 -9.75 -3.41 -30.80
C ILE A 433 -8.84 -4.63 -31.04
N GLY A 434 -9.06 -5.72 -30.28
CA GLY A 434 -8.38 -6.99 -30.53
C GLY A 434 -8.62 -7.48 -31.97
N PRO A 435 -7.83 -8.43 -32.49
CA PRO A 435 -7.94 -8.86 -33.87
C PRO A 435 -9.37 -9.35 -34.15
N MET A 436 -10.11 -8.60 -34.98
CA MET A 436 -11.39 -9.08 -35.48
C MET A 436 -11.10 -10.30 -36.34
N LYS A 437 -11.56 -11.48 -35.89
CA LYS A 437 -11.62 -12.66 -36.75
C LYS A 437 -12.58 -12.32 -37.89
N GLY A 438 -12.04 -12.21 -39.11
CA GLY A 438 -12.84 -12.08 -40.33
C GLY A 438 -13.72 -13.32 -40.52
N ASN A 439 -14.91 -13.08 -41.08
CA ASN A 439 -15.97 -14.05 -41.38
C ASN A 439 -15.51 -15.32 -42.08
#